data_AF-A0AAD7GGI6-F1
#
_entry.id   AF-A0AAD7GGI6-F1
#
_cell.length_a   1.000
_cell.length_b   1.000
_cell.length_c   1.000
_cell.angle_alpha   90.00
_cell.angle_beta   90.00
_cell.angle_gamma   90.00
#
_symmetry.space_group_name_H-M   'P 1'
#
loop_
_entity.id
_entity.type
_entity.pdbx_description
1 polymer ?
#
loop_
_entity_poly.entity_id
_entity_poly.type
_entity_poly.pdbx_seq_one_letter_code
_entity_poly.pdbx_strand_id
1 'polypeptide(L)'
;MNKQFMDPPVTNTINGVKDAYSHPFLDNFGNSSKALTKFTVPPFAGKDYVLVSNSICASTCSIFSSYLFQKHGVRSAVFGGTPNATTSQFDGGVKGSEVTNFDAIISELEGAGLQNDKAAPQPLPIRASLSLNFRNTIPYKSKQDGILEYVWEQGTKKYQFTHDQYNKPQKIWEFVAEEFFGMN
;
A
#
# COMPACT_ATOMS: atom_id res chain seq x y z
N MET A 1 -24.92 6.99 6.17
CA MET A 1 -23.88 5.97 5.95
C MET A 1 -24.42 4.63 6.40
N ASN A 2 -24.27 3.57 5.60
CA ASN A 2 -24.80 2.24 5.93
C ASN A 2 -24.16 1.73 7.23
N LYS A 3 -25.00 1.34 8.19
CA LYS A 3 -24.65 1.09 9.60
C LYS A 3 -24.00 -0.28 9.86
N GLN A 4 -23.46 -0.99 8.87
CA GLN A 4 -23.08 -2.38 9.08
C GLN A 4 -22.11 -2.89 8.01
N PHE A 5 -20.83 -2.48 8.10
CA PHE A 5 -19.76 -3.01 7.23
C PHE A 5 -19.43 -4.49 7.52
N MET A 6 -19.91 -5.00 8.66
CA MET A 6 -19.73 -6.37 9.15
C MET A 6 -20.96 -7.25 8.95
N ASP A 7 -22.03 -6.77 8.29
CA ASP A 7 -23.25 -7.56 8.05
C ASP A 7 -23.63 -7.60 6.55
N PRO A 8 -23.45 -8.73 5.86
CA PRO A 8 -22.83 -9.96 6.37
C PRO A 8 -21.30 -9.81 6.52
N PRO A 9 -20.66 -10.58 7.41
CA PRO A 9 -19.20 -10.57 7.50
C PRO A 9 -18.57 -11.33 6.32
N VAL A 10 -17.40 -10.88 5.87
CA VAL A 10 -16.59 -11.58 4.86
C VAL A 10 -15.60 -12.50 5.57
N THR A 11 -15.79 -13.80 5.43
CA THR A 11 -14.82 -14.77 5.97
C THR A 11 -13.57 -14.80 5.09
N ASN A 12 -12.39 -14.61 5.68
CA ASN A 12 -11.12 -14.75 4.98
C ASN A 12 -10.10 -15.50 5.85
N THR A 13 -9.06 -16.04 5.22
CA THR A 13 -7.92 -16.64 5.92
C THR A 13 -6.68 -15.82 5.66
N ILE A 14 -6.09 -15.26 6.72
CA ILE A 14 -4.84 -14.51 6.66
C ILE A 14 -3.81 -15.26 7.49
N ASN A 15 -2.68 -15.62 6.90
CA ASN A 15 -1.60 -16.37 7.57
C ASN A 15 -2.08 -17.67 8.24
N GLY A 16 -3.00 -18.39 7.61
CA GLY A 16 -3.59 -19.62 8.16
C GLY A 16 -4.64 -19.42 9.26
N VAL A 17 -4.89 -18.18 9.69
CA VAL A 17 -5.94 -17.84 10.66
C VAL A 17 -7.21 -17.45 9.90
N LYS A 18 -8.28 -18.22 10.12
CA LYS A 18 -9.61 -17.91 9.56
C LYS A 18 -10.30 -16.90 10.47
N ASP A 19 -10.75 -15.79 9.91
CA ASP A 19 -11.41 -14.71 10.65
C ASP A 19 -12.54 -14.06 9.83
N ALA A 20 -13.41 -13.32 10.51
CA ALA A 20 -14.49 -12.53 9.94
C ALA A 20 -14.05 -11.08 9.77
N TYR A 21 -14.00 -10.61 8.52
CA TYR A 21 -13.61 -9.25 8.16
C TYR A 21 -14.83 -8.44 7.70
N SER A 22 -14.68 -7.12 7.76
CA SER A 22 -15.59 -6.22 7.05
C SER A 22 -15.45 -6.44 5.54
N HIS A 23 -16.48 -6.03 4.80
CA HIS A 23 -16.31 -5.91 3.36
C HIS A 23 -15.11 -5.00 3.06
N PRO A 24 -14.22 -5.38 2.12
CA PRO A 24 -13.18 -4.49 1.67
C PRO A 24 -13.83 -3.16 1.27
N PHE A 25 -13.21 -2.05 1.65
CA PHE A 25 -13.55 -0.77 1.04
C PHE A 25 -13.22 -0.95 -0.44
N LEU A 26 -14.26 -1.24 -1.22
CA LEU A 26 -14.10 -1.53 -2.62
C LEU A 26 -13.34 -0.36 -3.23
N ASP A 27 -12.44 -0.71 -4.14
CA ASP A 27 -11.76 0.20 -5.03
C ASP A 27 -12.80 0.77 -6.02
N ASN A 28 -13.86 1.37 -5.50
CA ASN A 28 -14.93 2.00 -6.25
C ASN A 28 -14.49 3.41 -6.63
N PHE A 29 -13.26 3.50 -7.15
CA PHE A 29 -12.76 4.66 -7.86
C PHE A 29 -13.84 5.10 -8.85
N GLY A 30 -14.48 4.17 -9.58
CA GLY A 30 -15.47 4.46 -10.61
C GLY A 30 -16.68 5.32 -10.22
N ASN A 31 -17.17 5.27 -8.97
CA ASN A 31 -18.30 6.10 -8.55
C ASN A 31 -17.87 7.46 -7.98
N SER A 32 -16.78 7.49 -7.21
CA SER A 32 -16.25 8.72 -6.61
C SER A 32 -15.42 9.55 -7.60
N SER A 33 -14.86 8.90 -8.63
CA SER A 33 -13.99 9.52 -9.63
C SER A 33 -14.71 9.93 -10.91
N LYS A 34 -15.98 9.55 -11.12
CA LYS A 34 -16.78 10.04 -12.27
C LYS A 34 -16.82 11.57 -12.34
N ALA A 35 -16.75 12.24 -11.19
CA ALA A 35 -16.66 13.70 -11.10
C ALA A 35 -15.22 14.24 -11.29
N LEU A 36 -14.20 13.39 -11.14
CA LEU A 36 -12.78 13.77 -11.14
C LEU A 36 -12.04 13.36 -12.43
N THR A 37 -12.51 12.35 -13.17
CA THR A 37 -11.89 11.85 -14.39
C THR A 37 -12.89 11.22 -15.35
N LYS A 38 -12.66 11.45 -16.65
CA LYS A 38 -13.41 10.78 -17.75
C LYS A 38 -12.79 9.45 -18.16
N PHE A 39 -11.64 9.07 -17.60
CA PHE A 39 -10.95 7.83 -17.94
C PHE A 39 -11.68 6.63 -17.32
N THR A 40 -12.22 5.76 -18.19
CA THR A 40 -12.81 4.47 -17.80
C THR A 40 -11.81 3.30 -17.87
N VAL A 41 -10.63 3.54 -18.44
CA VAL A 41 -9.48 2.63 -18.50
C VAL A 41 -8.21 3.41 -18.18
N PRO A 42 -7.17 2.78 -17.62
CA PRO A 42 -5.88 3.43 -17.40
C PRO A 42 -5.34 4.02 -18.70
N PRO A 43 -4.87 5.28 -18.72
CA PRO A 43 -4.39 5.95 -19.94
C PRO A 43 -3.04 5.40 -20.43
N PHE A 44 -2.30 4.70 -19.58
CA PHE A 44 -1.01 4.08 -19.89
C PHE A 44 -1.05 2.60 -19.49
N ALA A 45 -0.50 1.73 -20.34
CA ALA A 45 -0.27 0.35 -19.98
C ALA A 45 0.91 0.25 -19.00
N GLY A 46 0.95 -0.79 -18.16
CA GLY A 46 2.02 -0.92 -17.16
C GLY A 46 3.44 -1.05 -17.74
N LYS A 47 3.56 -1.35 -19.04
CA LYS A 47 4.85 -1.36 -19.76
C LYS A 47 5.34 0.03 -20.15
N ASP A 48 4.44 1.02 -20.21
CA ASP A 48 4.71 2.36 -20.76
C ASP A 48 5.43 3.27 -19.75
N TYR A 49 5.50 2.87 -18.49
CA TYR A 49 6.17 3.63 -17.44
C TYR A 49 6.82 2.69 -16.42
N VAL A 50 7.70 3.27 -15.60
CA VAL A 50 8.47 2.57 -14.57
C VAL A 50 8.44 3.40 -13.29
N LEU A 51 8.30 2.74 -12.15
CA LEU A 51 8.40 3.39 -10.85
C LEU A 51 9.86 3.42 -10.40
N VAL A 52 10.32 4.58 -9.93
CA VAL A 52 11.68 4.74 -9.39
C VAL A 52 11.59 4.99 -7.89
N SER A 53 12.37 4.25 -7.09
CA SER A 53 12.38 4.36 -5.63
C SER A 53 13.76 4.11 -5.05
N ASN A 54 13.98 4.55 -3.82
CA ASN A 54 15.13 4.23 -2.99
C ASN A 54 14.75 3.36 -1.76
N SER A 55 13.61 2.67 -1.84
CA SER A 55 13.02 1.86 -0.77
C SER A 55 12.50 2.62 0.45
N ILE A 56 12.52 3.96 0.49
CA ILE A 56 12.06 4.69 1.68
C ILE A 56 10.54 4.80 1.80
N CYS A 57 9.81 4.49 0.71
CA CYS A 57 8.38 4.71 0.65
C CYS A 57 7.63 3.97 1.76
N ALA A 58 6.75 4.73 2.44
CA ALA A 58 5.85 4.30 3.50
C ALA A 58 4.54 5.09 3.37
N SER A 59 3.42 4.57 3.90
CA SER A 59 2.10 5.22 3.81
C SER A 59 1.57 5.27 2.36
N THR A 60 0.82 6.30 1.96
CA THR A 60 0.07 6.35 0.70
C THR A 60 0.87 5.99 -0.56
N CYS A 61 2.15 6.36 -0.63
CA CYS A 61 2.99 6.01 -1.79
C CYS A 61 3.09 4.49 -1.99
N SER A 62 3.08 3.73 -0.88
CA SER A 62 3.24 2.27 -0.89
C SER A 62 1.97 1.57 -1.34
N ILE A 63 0.80 2.13 -1.00
CA ILE A 63 -0.50 1.65 -1.51
C ILE A 63 -0.53 1.85 -3.03
N PHE A 64 -0.14 3.04 -3.48
CA PHE A 64 -0.13 3.39 -4.90
C PHE A 64 0.83 2.51 -5.72
N SER A 65 2.08 2.37 -5.28
CA SER A 65 3.08 1.52 -5.96
C SER A 65 2.69 0.04 -5.93
N SER A 66 2.21 -0.48 -4.80
CA SER A 66 1.72 -1.85 -4.68
C SER A 66 0.54 -2.10 -5.62
N TYR A 67 -0.42 -1.17 -5.69
CA TYR A 67 -1.53 -1.25 -6.64
C TYR A 67 -1.04 -1.32 -8.08
N LEU A 68 -0.15 -0.41 -8.48
CA LEU A 68 0.40 -0.36 -9.83
C LEU A 68 1.18 -1.63 -10.19
N PHE A 69 2.02 -2.13 -9.28
CA PHE A 69 2.77 -3.35 -9.48
C PHE A 69 1.87 -4.59 -9.56
N GLN A 70 0.95 -4.75 -8.60
CA GLN A 70 0.15 -5.97 -8.48
C GLN A 70 -1.00 -6.03 -9.48
N LYS A 71 -1.68 -4.89 -9.74
CA LYS A 71 -2.86 -4.82 -10.61
C LYS A 71 -2.50 -4.55 -12.06
N HIS A 72 -1.52 -3.69 -12.31
CA HIS A 72 -1.16 -3.22 -13.66
C HIS A 72 0.19 -3.74 -14.16
N GLY A 73 0.93 -4.49 -13.35
CA GLY A 73 2.20 -5.08 -13.75
C GLY A 73 3.30 -4.05 -14.01
N VAL A 74 3.19 -2.87 -13.40
CA VAL A 74 4.17 -1.78 -13.60
C VAL A 74 5.53 -2.21 -13.06
N ARG A 75 6.57 -2.03 -13.87
CA ARG A 75 7.95 -2.35 -13.50
C ARG A 75 8.52 -1.29 -12.54
N SER A 76 9.53 -1.67 -11.77
CA SER A 76 10.22 -0.75 -10.86
C SER A 76 11.74 -0.85 -10.86
N ALA A 77 12.39 0.31 -10.71
CA ALA A 77 13.83 0.46 -10.53
C ALA A 77 14.10 0.98 -9.10
N VAL A 78 14.79 0.18 -8.30
CA VAL A 78 15.10 0.48 -6.91
C VAL A 78 16.57 0.83 -6.77
N PHE A 79 16.90 2.01 -6.24
CA PHE A 79 18.28 2.48 -6.11
C PHE A 79 18.74 2.48 -4.64
N GLY A 80 19.96 1.98 -4.42
CA GLY A 80 20.58 1.93 -3.10
C GLY A 80 20.19 0.68 -2.30
N GLY A 81 19.87 0.87 -1.02
CA GLY A 81 19.64 -0.22 -0.07
C GLY A 81 20.92 -0.91 0.39
N THR A 82 20.81 -2.16 0.84
CA THR A 82 21.94 -2.91 1.41
C THR A 82 23.09 -3.06 0.40
N PRO A 83 24.34 -2.73 0.77
CA PRO A 83 25.52 -2.99 -0.05
C PRO A 83 25.56 -4.46 -0.50
N ASN A 84 25.94 -4.70 -1.76
CA ASN A 84 26.03 -6.04 -2.37
C ASN A 84 24.73 -6.86 -2.49
N ALA A 85 23.59 -6.39 -1.98
CA ALA A 85 22.31 -7.05 -2.23
C ALA A 85 21.93 -6.96 -3.71
N THR A 86 21.43 -8.06 -4.28
CA THR A 86 20.95 -8.11 -5.68
C THR A 86 19.46 -7.78 -5.80
N THR A 87 18.75 -7.74 -4.67
CA THR A 87 17.32 -7.48 -4.58
C THR A 87 17.02 -6.43 -3.51
N SER A 88 15.95 -5.67 -3.68
CA SER A 88 15.41 -4.77 -2.67
C SER A 88 13.89 -4.65 -2.83
N GLN A 89 13.20 -4.20 -1.78
CA GLN A 89 11.80 -3.81 -1.89
C GLN A 89 11.65 -2.46 -2.57
N PHE A 90 10.56 -2.28 -3.31
CA PHE A 90 10.19 -0.95 -3.77
C PHE A 90 9.71 -0.07 -2.61
N ASP A 91 8.86 -0.63 -1.73
CA ASP A 91 8.41 -0.01 -0.50
C ASP A 91 9.06 -0.72 0.69
N GLY A 92 10.06 -0.08 1.29
CA GLY A 92 10.75 -0.61 2.48
C GLY A 92 10.12 -0.18 3.80
N GLY A 93 9.20 0.79 3.78
CA GLY A 93 8.43 1.21 4.95
C GLY A 93 7.12 0.44 5.12
N VAL A 94 6.27 0.94 6.02
CA VAL A 94 4.98 0.34 6.35
C VAL A 94 3.97 0.56 5.22
N LYS A 95 3.42 -0.55 4.70
CA LYS A 95 2.36 -0.56 3.66
C LYS A 95 0.94 -0.38 4.22
N GLY A 96 0.79 0.49 5.22
CA GLY A 96 -0.46 0.73 5.95
C GLY A 96 -1.47 1.54 5.15
N SER A 97 -2.77 1.26 5.34
CA SER A 97 -3.83 1.96 4.60
C SER A 97 -4.32 3.24 5.27
N GLU A 98 -4.31 3.30 6.60
CA GLU A 98 -4.85 4.45 7.34
C GLU A 98 -4.23 4.56 8.72
N VAL A 99 -3.62 5.72 9.02
CA VAL A 99 -3.30 6.10 10.40
C VAL A 99 -4.50 6.85 10.95
N THR A 100 -5.06 6.38 12.07
CA THR A 100 -6.22 6.98 12.71
C THR A 100 -5.97 7.17 14.20
N ASN A 101 -6.61 8.18 14.79
CA ASN A 101 -6.49 8.47 16.22
C ASN A 101 -7.44 7.59 17.04
N PHE A 102 -7.12 7.40 18.32
CA PHE A 102 -7.85 6.49 19.18
C PHE A 102 -9.33 6.89 19.37
N ASP A 103 -9.63 8.18 19.44
CA ASP A 103 -11.01 8.66 19.56
C ASP A 103 -11.86 8.29 18.34
N ALA A 104 -11.28 8.37 17.13
CA ALA A 104 -11.97 7.91 15.92
C ALA A 104 -12.17 6.39 15.92
N ILE A 105 -11.24 5.62 16.49
CA ILE A 105 -11.41 4.15 16.64
C ILE A 105 -12.59 3.82 17.55
N ILE A 106 -12.71 4.51 18.70
CA ILE A 106 -13.86 4.33 19.60
C ILE A 106 -15.18 4.65 18.85
N SER A 107 -15.21 5.76 18.10
CA SER A 107 -16.36 6.14 17.28
C SER A 107 -16.71 5.11 16.20
N GLU A 108 -15.71 4.53 15.52
CA GLU A 108 -15.90 3.47 14.52
C GLU A 108 -16.48 2.20 15.16
N LEU A 109 -16.03 1.82 16.37
CA LEU A 109 -16.57 0.68 17.12
C LEU A 109 -18.04 0.89 17.51
N GLU A 110 -18.40 2.09 17.96
CA GLU A 110 -19.79 2.46 18.23
C GLU A 110 -20.64 2.39 16.96
N GLY A 111 -20.12 2.93 15.85
CA GLY A 111 -20.76 2.89 14.54
C GLY A 111 -20.97 1.46 14.01
N ALA A 112 -20.06 0.54 14.36
CA ALA A 112 -20.13 -0.88 14.01
C ALA A 112 -20.96 -1.73 15.00
N GLY A 113 -21.40 -1.15 16.14
CA GLY A 113 -22.13 -1.89 17.18
C GLY A 113 -21.26 -2.84 18.01
N LEU A 114 -19.94 -2.60 18.07
CA LEU A 114 -18.94 -3.46 18.71
C LEU A 114 -18.49 -2.96 20.09
N GLN A 115 -19.15 -1.96 20.67
CA GLN A 115 -18.78 -1.35 21.95
C GLN A 115 -18.77 -2.33 23.15
N ASN A 116 -19.52 -3.44 23.04
CA ASN A 116 -19.60 -4.47 24.09
C ASN A 116 -18.73 -5.70 23.78
N ASP A 117 -17.96 -5.69 22.69
CA ASP A 117 -17.04 -6.77 22.37
C ASP A 117 -15.92 -6.82 23.43
N LYS A 118 -15.57 -8.03 23.89
CA LYS A 118 -14.53 -8.22 24.92
C LYS A 118 -13.14 -7.79 24.44
N ALA A 119 -12.90 -7.80 23.13
CA ALA A 119 -11.66 -7.35 22.51
C ALA A 119 -11.68 -5.85 22.17
N ALA A 120 -12.82 -5.16 22.31
CA ALA A 120 -12.90 -3.73 22.02
C ALA A 120 -12.05 -2.92 23.03
N PRO A 121 -11.17 -2.02 22.54
CA PRO A 121 -10.42 -1.14 23.41
C PRO A 121 -11.37 -0.21 24.20
N GLN A 122 -11.04 0.03 25.46
CA GLN A 122 -11.74 0.98 26.31
C GLN A 122 -11.15 2.39 26.15
N PRO A 123 -11.93 3.46 26.37
CA PRO A 123 -11.41 4.83 26.41
C PRO A 123 -10.19 4.97 27.33
N LEU A 124 -9.22 5.80 26.95
CA LEU A 124 -8.00 5.99 27.74
C LEU A 124 -8.36 6.59 29.11
N PRO A 125 -7.85 6.04 30.23
CA PRO A 125 -8.19 6.50 31.58
C PRO A 125 -7.57 7.86 31.93
N ILE A 126 -6.71 8.37 31.05
CA ILE A 126 -6.01 9.64 31.19
C ILE A 126 -6.17 10.43 29.89
N ARG A 127 -5.93 11.74 29.97
CA ARG A 127 -5.85 12.60 28.78
C ARG A 127 -4.57 12.29 28.00
N ALA A 128 -4.68 11.37 27.06
CA ALA A 128 -3.59 10.96 26.18
C ALA A 128 -4.07 10.94 24.72
N SER A 129 -3.12 10.95 23.79
CA SER A 129 -3.37 10.76 22.37
C SER A 129 -2.60 9.53 21.91
N LEU A 130 -3.28 8.68 21.16
CA LEU A 130 -2.71 7.50 20.52
C LEU A 130 -3.18 7.49 19.07
N SER A 131 -2.25 7.25 18.17
CA SER A 131 -2.56 6.97 16.76
C SER A 131 -1.94 5.64 16.38
N LEU A 132 -2.69 4.83 15.65
CA LEU A 132 -2.22 3.56 15.12
C LEU A 132 -2.63 3.39 13.66
N ASN A 133 -1.95 2.48 12.98
CA ASN A 133 -2.44 1.99 11.71
C ASN A 133 -3.73 1.20 11.98
N PHE A 134 -4.87 1.74 11.55
CA PHE A 134 -6.18 1.16 11.82
C PHE A 134 -6.64 0.20 10.71
N ARG A 135 -6.14 0.38 9.48
CA ARG A 135 -6.58 -0.40 8.32
C ARG A 135 -5.43 -1.11 7.63
N ASN A 136 -5.67 -2.40 7.43
CA ASN A 136 -4.76 -3.28 6.72
C ASN A 136 -5.01 -3.23 5.22
N THR A 137 -3.94 -3.12 4.44
CA THR A 137 -4.00 -3.25 2.98
C THR A 137 -3.88 -4.73 2.60
N ILE A 138 -4.81 -5.23 1.79
CA ILE A 138 -4.81 -6.63 1.31
C ILE A 138 -4.20 -6.67 -0.11
N PRO A 139 -3.31 -7.62 -0.44
CA PRO A 139 -2.74 -7.76 -1.77
C PRO A 139 -3.79 -8.17 -2.82
N TYR A 140 -3.62 -7.68 -4.06
CA TYR A 140 -4.44 -8.03 -5.23
C TYR A 140 -4.10 -9.40 -5.82
N LYS A 141 -2.85 -9.84 -5.69
CA LYS A 141 -2.43 -11.17 -6.15
C LYS A 141 -2.92 -12.19 -5.13
N SER A 142 -3.86 -13.03 -5.55
CA SER A 142 -4.69 -13.96 -4.75
C SER A 142 -3.95 -15.08 -4.00
N LYS A 143 -2.64 -14.95 -3.78
CA LYS A 143 -1.78 -16.00 -3.19
C LYS A 143 -0.75 -15.51 -2.19
N GLN A 144 -0.78 -14.23 -1.80
CA GLN A 144 -0.02 -13.81 -0.64
C GLN A 144 -0.96 -13.89 0.57
N ASP A 145 -0.81 -14.96 1.34
CA ASP A 145 -1.29 -15.02 2.71
C ASP A 145 -0.59 -13.89 3.45
N GLY A 146 -1.23 -12.73 3.58
CA GLY A 146 -0.62 -11.63 4.32
C GLY A 146 -1.26 -10.27 4.09
N ILE A 147 -1.37 -9.53 5.19
CA ILE A 147 -1.55 -8.08 5.19
C ILE A 147 -0.28 -7.46 4.60
N LEU A 148 -0.41 -6.55 3.62
CA LEU A 148 0.73 -5.98 2.89
C LEU A 148 1.79 -5.34 3.80
N GLU A 149 1.39 -4.83 4.98
CA GLU A 149 2.31 -4.32 5.99
C GLU A 149 3.40 -5.33 6.38
N TYR A 150 3.08 -6.63 6.39
CA TYR A 150 3.99 -7.70 6.81
C TYR A 150 4.54 -8.52 5.63
N VAL A 151 4.32 -8.04 4.41
CA VAL A 151 4.68 -8.74 3.20
C VAL A 151 5.86 -8.05 2.53
N TRP A 152 6.91 -8.83 2.28
CA TRP A 152 8.04 -8.40 1.48
C TRP A 152 7.73 -8.51 -0.01
N GLU A 153 7.81 -7.39 -0.74
CA GLU A 153 7.60 -7.36 -2.20
C GLU A 153 8.85 -6.83 -2.91
N GLN A 154 9.46 -7.69 -3.72
CA GLN A 154 10.64 -7.33 -4.49
C GLN A 154 10.32 -6.30 -5.57
N GLY A 155 11.17 -5.26 -5.69
CA GLY A 155 11.20 -4.41 -6.88
C GLY A 155 11.66 -5.18 -8.12
N THR A 156 11.29 -4.71 -9.32
CA THR A 156 11.62 -5.42 -10.57
C THR A 156 13.12 -5.50 -10.81
N LYS A 157 13.83 -4.39 -10.61
CA LYS A 157 15.29 -4.31 -10.68
C LYS A 157 15.82 -3.47 -9.54
N LYS A 158 17.03 -3.80 -9.09
CA LYS A 158 17.75 -3.08 -8.07
C LYS A 158 19.12 -2.66 -8.58
N TYR A 159 19.50 -1.42 -8.29
CA TYR A 159 20.75 -0.80 -8.69
C TYR A 159 21.44 -0.20 -7.47
N GLN A 160 22.78 -0.13 -7.48
CA GLN A 160 23.51 0.71 -6.55
C GLN A 160 23.71 2.08 -7.17
N PHE A 161 23.73 3.11 -6.33
CA PHE A 161 24.15 4.43 -6.80
C PHE A 161 25.62 4.39 -7.22
N THR A 162 25.90 4.94 -8.40
CA THR A 162 27.26 5.36 -8.75
C THR A 162 27.56 6.71 -8.10
N HIS A 163 28.86 7.06 -8.04
CA HIS A 163 29.30 8.38 -7.58
C HIS A 163 28.59 9.52 -8.34
N ASP A 164 28.41 9.36 -9.65
CA ASP A 164 27.78 10.38 -10.49
C ASP A 164 26.27 10.46 -10.33
N GLN A 165 25.62 9.41 -9.84
CA GLN A 165 24.16 9.36 -9.64
C GLN A 165 23.73 9.86 -8.26
N TYR A 166 24.55 9.67 -7.22
CA TYR A 166 24.16 9.81 -5.80
C TYR A 166 23.42 11.11 -5.45
N ASN A 167 23.85 12.25 -6.01
CA ASN A 167 23.23 13.56 -5.80
C ASN A 167 22.74 14.21 -7.10
N LYS A 168 22.50 13.42 -8.15
CA LYS A 168 22.05 13.93 -9.46
C LYS A 168 20.83 13.13 -9.93
N PRO A 169 19.60 13.51 -9.51
CA PRO A 169 18.37 12.81 -9.90
C PRO A 169 18.21 12.66 -11.41
N GLN A 170 18.64 13.64 -12.20
CA GLN A 170 18.63 13.57 -13.65
C GLN A 170 19.44 12.38 -14.20
N LYS A 171 20.60 12.06 -13.60
CA LYS A 171 21.41 10.90 -14.00
C LYS A 171 20.75 9.57 -13.66
N ILE A 172 19.88 9.52 -12.66
CA ILE A 172 19.03 8.36 -12.37
C ILE A 172 17.98 8.20 -13.48
N TRP A 173 17.30 9.30 -13.85
CA TRP A 173 16.26 9.26 -14.87
C TRP A 173 16.81 8.92 -16.27
N GLU A 174 17.96 9.47 -16.65
CA GLU A 174 18.67 9.11 -17.90
C GLU A 174 18.96 7.60 -17.94
N PHE A 175 19.55 7.06 -16.87
CA PHE A 175 19.84 5.63 -16.75
C PHE A 175 18.56 4.77 -16.83
N VAL A 176 17.50 5.16 -16.12
CA VAL A 176 16.23 4.42 -16.13
C VAL A 176 15.57 4.46 -17.51
N ALA A 177 15.64 5.60 -18.21
CA ALA A 177 15.12 5.76 -19.56
C ALA A 177 15.82 4.79 -20.55
N GLU A 178 17.15 4.74 -20.49
CA GLU A 178 17.96 3.82 -21.30
C GLU A 178 17.65 2.35 -20.94
N GLU A 179 17.73 1.98 -19.67
CA GLU A 179 17.59 0.60 -19.19
C GLU A 179 16.21 -0.01 -19.46
N PHE A 180 15.13 0.78 -19.29
CA PHE A 180 13.76 0.25 -19.38
C PHE A 180 13.08 0.46 -20.73
N PHE A 181 13.59 1.39 -21.55
CA PHE A 181 12.97 1.79 -22.83
C PHE A 181 13.95 1.88 -24.01
N GLY A 182 15.26 1.77 -23.80
CA GLY A 182 16.27 1.82 -24.88
C GLY A 182 16.38 3.20 -25.54
N MET A 183 16.09 4.28 -24.82
CA MET A 183 16.20 5.64 -25.32
C MET A 183 17.64 6.16 -25.13
N ASN A 184 18.35 6.36 -26.24
CA ASN A 184 19.65 7.06 -26.31
C ASN A 184 19.46 8.50 -26.79
#